data_AF-A0AAW7ZH18-F1
#
_entry.id   AF-A0AAW7ZH18-F1
#
_cell.length_a   1.000
_cell.length_b   1.000
_cell.length_c   1.000
_cell.angle_alpha   90.00
_cell.angle_beta   90.00
_cell.angle_gamma   90.00
#
_symmetry.space_group_name_H-M   'P 1'
#
loop_
_entity.id
_entity.type
_entity.pdbx_description
1 polymer ?
#
loop_
_entity_poly.entity_id
_entity_poly.type
_entity_poly.pdbx_seq_one_letter_code
_entity_poly.pdbx_strand_id
1 'polypeptide(L)'
;MQKQVVFPAFLGESEMAVVVVIPSIKEDMADIFDRFHSGEEVDYWFSWDLVLTDTGEYLVVLEVDWAQGDGLIVAFTTEMWEFLVLMVQKENLVIMADWNVLEEGAPTLVSEEEFKPYALLIRDVHTGLDKLYDQVKELVSVNDGIEELSNLQLLLEGTNNQNITLH
;
A
#
# COMPACT_ATOMS: atom_id res chain seq x y z
N MET A 1 4.06 -16.17 13.42
CA MET A 1 3.46 -16.38 12.09
C MET A 1 4.34 -15.69 11.07
N GLN A 2 4.55 -16.33 9.91
CA GLN A 2 5.28 -15.72 8.80
C GLN A 2 4.29 -14.92 7.97
N LYS A 3 4.47 -13.61 7.86
CA LYS A 3 3.61 -12.76 7.04
C LYS A 3 3.87 -13.05 5.57
N GLN A 4 2.82 -13.04 4.76
CA GLN A 4 2.94 -13.22 3.32
C GLN A 4 3.45 -11.91 2.69
N VAL A 5 4.52 -12.03 1.90
CA VAL A 5 4.97 -10.95 1.02
C VAL A 5 4.23 -11.07 -0.29
N VAL A 6 3.56 -10.01 -0.70
CA VAL A 6 2.79 -9.94 -1.93
C VAL A 6 3.21 -8.76 -2.78
N PHE A 7 3.05 -8.89 -4.09
CA PHE A 7 3.34 -7.84 -5.05
C PHE A 7 2.03 -7.36 -5.68
N PRO A 8 1.81 -6.04 -5.80
CA PRO A 8 0.72 -5.50 -6.58
C PRO A 8 0.72 -6.06 -8.01
N ALA A 9 -0.40 -6.63 -8.43
CA ALA A 9 -0.65 -6.95 -9.84
C ALA A 9 -1.06 -5.70 -10.64
N PHE A 10 -1.66 -4.72 -9.95
CA PHE A 10 -2.03 -3.43 -10.50
C PHE A 10 -1.97 -2.34 -9.44
N LEU A 11 -1.62 -1.14 -9.88
CA LEU A 11 -1.64 0.11 -9.14
C LEU A 11 -2.40 1.15 -9.95
N GLY A 12 -3.33 1.84 -9.31
CA GLY A 12 -4.07 2.95 -9.92
C GLY A 12 -4.48 3.97 -8.89
N GLU A 13 -5.20 4.99 -9.35
CA GLU A 13 -5.76 6.01 -8.48
C GLU A 13 -7.26 6.21 -8.75
N SER A 14 -7.96 6.59 -7.69
CA SER A 14 -9.32 7.09 -7.74
C SER A 14 -9.34 8.55 -7.27
N GLU A 15 -10.52 9.17 -7.24
CA GLU A 15 -10.67 10.50 -6.65
C GLU A 15 -10.16 10.55 -5.20
N MET A 16 -10.42 9.49 -4.42
CA MET A 16 -10.24 9.49 -2.96
C MET A 16 -9.11 8.62 -2.44
N ALA A 17 -8.57 7.70 -3.24
CA ALA A 17 -7.60 6.70 -2.77
C ALA A 17 -6.67 6.21 -3.89
N VAL A 18 -5.47 5.78 -3.51
CA VAL A 18 -4.66 4.87 -4.32
C VAL A 18 -5.28 3.47 -4.24
N VAL A 19 -5.34 2.77 -5.37
CA VAL A 19 -5.90 1.43 -5.47
C VAL A 19 -4.79 0.46 -5.81
N VAL A 20 -4.63 -0.56 -4.98
CA VAL A 20 -3.68 -1.66 -5.16
C VAL A 20 -4.45 -2.95 -5.31
N VAL A 21 -4.23 -3.69 -6.39
CA VAL A 21 -4.90 -4.97 -6.62
C VAL A 21 -3.91 -6.11 -6.48
N ILE A 22 -4.22 -7.04 -5.58
CA ILE A 22 -3.40 -8.18 -5.20
C ILE A 22 -4.27 -9.44 -5.19
N PRO A 23 -4.49 -10.11 -6.35
CA PRO A 23 -5.44 -11.21 -6.43
C PRO A 23 -5.12 -12.39 -5.51
N SER A 24 -3.83 -12.59 -5.17
CA SER A 24 -3.38 -13.70 -4.33
C SER A 24 -3.90 -13.64 -2.91
N ILE A 25 -4.27 -12.46 -2.38
CA ILE A 25 -4.72 -12.33 -0.99
C ILE A 25 -6.17 -12.78 -0.78
N LYS A 26 -6.91 -13.10 -1.85
CA LYS A 26 -8.35 -13.37 -1.77
C LYS A 26 -8.67 -14.52 -0.81
N GLU A 27 -7.92 -15.61 -0.91
CA GLU A 27 -8.09 -16.78 -0.05
C GLU A 27 -7.38 -16.57 1.29
N ASP A 28 -6.16 -16.05 1.27
CA ASP A 28 -5.31 -15.88 2.46
C ASP A 28 -5.90 -14.86 3.46
N MET A 29 -6.68 -13.89 2.99
CA MET A 29 -7.33 -12.87 3.81
C MET A 29 -8.85 -12.99 3.88
N ALA A 30 -9.41 -14.13 3.45
CA ALA A 30 -10.87 -14.36 3.41
C ALA A 30 -11.55 -14.03 4.76
N ASP A 31 -10.96 -14.48 5.87
CA ASP A 31 -11.49 -14.24 7.22
C ASP A 31 -11.57 -12.74 7.55
N ILE A 32 -10.56 -11.95 7.15
CA ILE A 32 -10.58 -10.50 7.36
C ILE A 32 -11.65 -9.85 6.48
N PHE A 33 -11.76 -10.23 5.21
CA PHE A 33 -12.80 -9.71 4.32
C PHE A 33 -14.21 -9.97 4.87
N ASP A 34 -14.47 -11.20 5.33
CA ASP A 34 -15.77 -11.58 5.89
C ASP A 34 -16.13 -10.75 7.14
N ARG A 35 -15.14 -10.48 8.01
CA ARG A 35 -15.32 -9.61 9.19
C ARG A 35 -15.68 -8.18 8.79
N PHE A 36 -14.95 -7.60 7.85
CA PHE A 36 -15.28 -6.27 7.30
C PHE A 36 -16.68 -6.26 6.66
N HIS A 37 -17.06 -7.28 5.89
CA HIS A 37 -18.40 -7.40 5.29
C HIS A 37 -19.51 -7.59 6.31
N SER A 38 -19.21 -8.10 7.50
CA SER A 38 -20.16 -8.22 8.60
C SER A 38 -20.38 -6.90 9.35
N GLY A 39 -19.62 -5.86 9.03
CA GLY A 39 -19.63 -4.58 9.73
C GLY A 39 -18.84 -4.59 11.04
N GLU A 40 -17.97 -5.58 11.23
CA GLU A 40 -17.06 -5.61 12.37
C GLU A 40 -16.00 -4.51 12.23
N GLU A 41 -15.76 -3.77 13.30
CA GLU A 41 -14.63 -2.85 13.38
C GLU A 41 -13.36 -3.66 13.66
N VAL A 42 -12.52 -3.82 12.65
CA VAL A 42 -11.23 -4.52 12.76
C VAL A 42 -10.12 -3.49 12.83
N ASP A 43 -9.51 -3.34 14.01
CA ASP A 43 -8.33 -2.50 14.19
C ASP A 43 -7.17 -3.01 13.34
N TYR A 44 -6.35 -2.07 12.85
CA TYR A 44 -5.13 -2.38 12.11
C TYR A 44 -4.01 -1.40 12.44
N TRP A 45 -2.79 -1.82 12.16
CA TRP A 45 -1.58 -1.00 12.23
C TRP A 45 -0.76 -1.24 10.98
N PHE A 46 0.03 -0.25 10.58
CA PHE A 46 0.94 -0.43 9.46
C PHE A 46 2.24 0.33 9.65
N SER A 47 3.26 -0.07 8.89
CA SER A 47 4.54 0.62 8.83
C SER A 47 5.17 0.50 7.45
N TRP A 48 5.94 1.54 7.11
CA TRP A 48 6.79 1.58 5.94
C TRP A 48 8.22 1.19 6.28
N ASP A 49 8.86 0.43 5.40
CA ASP A 49 10.28 0.07 5.49
C ASP A 49 10.90 -0.07 4.09
N LEU A 50 12.23 -0.03 4.03
CA LEU A 50 13.02 -0.34 2.84
C LEU A 50 13.81 -1.62 3.07
N VAL A 51 13.59 -2.63 2.23
CA VAL A 51 14.30 -3.90 2.30
C VAL A 51 15.19 -4.10 1.08
N LEU A 52 16.38 -4.68 1.29
CA LEU A 52 17.27 -5.16 0.23
C LEU A 52 17.07 -6.67 0.10
N THR A 53 16.69 -7.13 -1.08
CA THR A 53 16.51 -8.55 -1.37
C THR A 53 17.86 -9.26 -1.50
N ASP A 54 17.83 -10.60 -1.46
CA ASP A 54 19.00 -11.44 -1.75
C ASP A 54 19.51 -11.27 -3.20
N THR A 55 18.67 -10.76 -4.11
CA THR A 55 19.02 -10.42 -5.50
C THR A 55 19.70 -9.04 -5.63
N GLY A 56 19.78 -8.27 -4.54
CA GLY A 56 20.35 -6.93 -4.54
C GLY A 56 19.38 -5.83 -4.97
N GLU A 57 18.08 -6.12 -4.97
CA GLU A 57 17.03 -5.19 -5.36
C GLU A 57 16.44 -4.52 -4.11
N TYR A 58 16.20 -3.21 -4.19
CA TYR A 58 15.51 -2.48 -3.13
C TYR A 58 13.99 -2.54 -3.34
N LEU A 59 13.26 -2.87 -2.27
CA LEU A 59 11.81 -2.84 -2.24
C LEU A 59 11.35 -1.94 -1.09
N VAL A 60 10.40 -1.06 -1.39
CA VAL A 60 9.65 -0.38 -0.33
C VAL A 60 8.52 -1.31 0.09
N VAL A 61 8.35 -1.54 1.39
CA VAL A 61 7.32 -2.44 1.90
C VAL A 61 6.34 -1.69 2.79
N LEU A 62 5.06 -1.96 2.58
CA LEU A 62 3.99 -1.62 3.51
C LEU A 62 3.61 -2.89 4.26
N GLU A 63 4.01 -2.96 5.53
CA GLU A 63 3.61 -4.03 6.44
C GLU A 63 2.33 -3.63 7.14
N VAL A 64 1.28 -4.44 7.03
CA VAL A 64 -0.05 -4.22 7.62
C VAL A 64 -0.36 -5.37 8.56
N ASP A 65 -0.84 -5.06 9.75
CA ASP A 65 -1.31 -5.99 10.76
C ASP A 65 -2.76 -5.71 11.10
N TRP A 66 -3.55 -6.76 11.29
CA TRP A 66 -4.92 -6.67 11.78
C TRP A 66 -5.06 -7.27 13.16
N ALA A 67 -5.94 -6.70 13.97
CA ALA A 67 -6.31 -7.28 15.25
C ALA A 67 -6.95 -8.66 15.04
N GLN A 68 -6.24 -9.68 15.53
CA GLN A 68 -6.65 -11.10 15.47
C GLN A 68 -6.78 -11.64 14.04
N GLY A 69 -5.84 -11.30 13.15
CA GLY A 69 -5.73 -11.91 11.83
C GLY A 69 -4.30 -11.95 11.29
N ASP A 70 -4.17 -12.46 10.06
CA ASP A 70 -2.89 -12.59 9.39
C ASP A 70 -2.46 -11.25 8.79
N GLY A 71 -1.26 -10.79 9.14
CA GLY A 71 -0.65 -9.59 8.56
C GLY A 71 -0.17 -9.79 7.12
N LEU A 72 -0.09 -8.70 6.38
CA LEU A 72 0.26 -8.65 4.96
C LEU A 72 1.46 -7.74 4.77
N ILE A 73 2.41 -8.14 3.92
CA ILE A 73 3.49 -7.26 3.48
C ILE A 73 3.30 -6.99 1.99
N VAL A 74 2.97 -5.76 1.63
CA VAL A 74 2.87 -5.33 0.24
C VAL A 74 4.21 -4.75 -0.19
N ALA A 75 4.86 -5.37 -1.16
CA ALA A 75 6.16 -4.96 -1.67
C ALA A 75 6.01 -4.16 -2.98
N PHE A 76 6.59 -2.96 -2.99
CA PHE A 76 6.64 -2.04 -4.12
C PHE A 76 8.05 -2.04 -4.72
N THR A 77 8.14 -2.44 -5.99
CA THR A 77 9.39 -2.38 -6.76
C THR A 77 9.77 -0.94 -7.08
N THR A 78 11.00 -0.73 -7.53
CA THR A 78 11.52 0.58 -7.94
C THR A 78 10.61 1.28 -8.97
N GLU A 79 10.04 0.52 -9.90
CA GLU A 79 9.10 1.02 -10.92
C GLU A 79 7.78 1.52 -10.31
N MET A 80 7.40 1.07 -9.12
CA MET A 80 6.14 1.41 -8.45
C MET A 80 6.28 2.59 -7.47
N TRP A 81 7.48 3.10 -7.22
CA TRP A 81 7.70 4.12 -6.18
C TRP A 81 7.05 5.47 -6.47
N GLU A 82 6.72 5.77 -7.73
CA GLU A 82 5.94 6.96 -8.07
C GLU A 82 4.59 7.02 -7.35
N PHE A 83 4.00 5.86 -7.02
CA PHE A 83 2.74 5.78 -6.29
C PHE A 83 2.87 6.17 -4.81
N LEU A 84 4.08 6.19 -4.24
CA LEU A 84 4.30 6.68 -2.87
C LEU A 84 3.94 8.16 -2.75
N VAL A 85 4.18 8.95 -3.81
CA VAL A 85 3.79 10.36 -3.87
C VAL A 85 2.26 10.48 -3.89
N LEU A 86 1.59 9.63 -4.66
CA LEU A 86 0.12 9.59 -4.72
C LEU A 86 -0.49 9.20 -3.37
N MET A 87 0.17 8.35 -2.59
CA MET A 87 -0.29 7.95 -1.27
C MET A 87 -0.30 9.11 -0.25
N VAL A 88 0.57 10.11 -0.40
CA VAL A 88 0.45 11.37 0.36
C VAL A 88 -0.71 12.22 -0.12
N GLN A 89 -0.90 12.33 -1.43
CA GLN A 89 -1.96 13.19 -1.98
C GLN A 89 -3.36 12.65 -1.70
N LYS A 90 -3.53 11.34 -1.78
CA LYS A 90 -4.83 10.67 -1.59
C LYS A 90 -5.10 10.32 -0.14
N GLU A 91 -4.05 10.18 0.66
CA GLU A 91 -4.05 9.76 2.08
C GLU A 91 -4.64 8.36 2.34
N ASN A 92 -5.43 7.82 1.43
CA ASN A 92 -6.09 6.53 1.54
C ASN A 92 -5.52 5.54 0.53
N LEU A 93 -5.42 4.28 0.97
CA LEU A 93 -5.08 3.14 0.15
C LEU A 93 -6.20 2.11 0.23
N VAL A 94 -6.65 1.63 -0.93
CA VAL A 94 -7.55 0.49 -1.03
C VAL A 94 -6.76 -0.70 -1.55
N ILE A 95 -6.69 -1.76 -0.75
CA ILE A 95 -6.13 -3.04 -1.16
C ILE A 95 -7.28 -3.95 -1.60
N MET A 96 -7.28 -4.37 -2.86
CA MET A 96 -8.33 -5.21 -3.44
C MET A 96 -7.80 -6.58 -3.86
N ALA A 97 -8.57 -7.64 -3.62
CA ALA A 97 -8.26 -8.98 -4.09
C ALA A 97 -8.93 -9.32 -5.44
N ASP A 98 -9.75 -8.42 -6.01
CA ASP A 98 -10.49 -8.69 -7.24
C ASP A 98 -10.62 -7.45 -8.14
N TRP A 99 -10.21 -7.58 -9.40
CA TRP A 99 -10.29 -6.53 -10.44
C TRP A 99 -11.70 -6.39 -11.02
N ASN A 100 -12.53 -7.44 -10.95
CA ASN A 100 -13.86 -7.46 -11.61
C ASN A 100 -14.83 -6.40 -11.08
N VAL A 101 -14.47 -5.74 -9.98
CA VAL A 101 -15.17 -4.60 -9.39
C VAL A 101 -14.90 -3.28 -10.14
N LEU A 102 -13.76 -3.17 -10.81
CA LEU A 102 -13.28 -1.93 -11.44
C LEU A 102 -13.54 -1.86 -12.95
N GLU A 103 -14.04 -2.93 -13.58
CA GLU A 103 -14.39 -2.90 -15.01
C GLU A 103 -15.71 -2.14 -15.24
N GLU A 104 -15.66 -1.16 -16.16
CA GLU A 104 -16.87 -0.52 -16.70
C GLU A 104 -17.78 -1.58 -17.33
N GLY A 105 -18.91 -1.84 -16.69
CA GLY A 105 -19.81 -2.94 -17.05
C GLY A 105 -20.08 -3.95 -15.94
N ALA A 106 -19.56 -3.71 -14.72
CA ALA A 106 -19.99 -4.40 -13.50
C ALA A 106 -21.51 -4.62 -13.52
N PRO A 107 -21.99 -5.86 -13.24
CA PRO A 107 -23.35 -6.22 -13.52
C PRO A 107 -24.28 -5.28 -12.75
N THR A 108 -25.12 -4.57 -13.50
CA THR A 108 -26.18 -3.65 -13.03
C THR A 108 -27.28 -4.38 -12.23
N LEU A 109 -26.96 -5.54 -11.65
CA LEU A 109 -27.84 -6.57 -11.12
C LEU A 109 -27.49 -7.01 -9.70
N VAL A 110 -26.38 -6.55 -9.12
CA VAL A 110 -26.14 -6.76 -7.68
C VAL A 110 -26.86 -5.63 -6.96
N SER A 111 -27.89 -5.97 -6.19
CA SER A 111 -28.48 -4.98 -5.27
C SER A 111 -27.35 -4.40 -4.40
N GLU A 112 -27.41 -3.11 -4.05
CA GLU A 112 -26.39 -2.48 -3.18
C GLU A 112 -26.18 -3.26 -1.86
N GLU A 113 -27.18 -4.04 -1.43
CA GLU A 113 -27.16 -4.90 -0.25
C GLU A 113 -26.31 -6.19 -0.41
N GLU A 114 -25.99 -6.62 -1.64
CA GLU A 114 -25.22 -7.84 -1.93
C GLU A 114 -23.78 -7.56 -2.40
N PHE A 115 -23.43 -6.29 -2.62
CA PHE A 115 -22.11 -5.93 -3.12
C PHE A 115 -21.06 -5.98 -2.01
N LYS A 116 -20.27 -7.07 -2.01
CA LYS A 116 -19.23 -7.36 -1.02
C LYS A 116 -17.86 -7.44 -1.71
N PRO A 117 -17.21 -6.29 -2.00
CA PRO A 117 -15.91 -6.29 -2.63
C PRO A 117 -14.87 -6.83 -1.65
N TYR A 118 -13.98 -7.71 -2.11
CA TYR A 118 -12.80 -8.11 -1.35
C TYR A 118 -11.80 -6.94 -1.34
N ALA A 119 -12.09 -5.92 -0.53
CA ALA A 119 -11.35 -4.68 -0.45
C ALA A 119 -11.15 -4.25 1.00
N LEU A 120 -9.93 -3.78 1.33
CA LEU A 120 -9.56 -3.24 2.63
C LEU A 120 -9.14 -1.78 2.46
N LEU A 121 -9.67 -0.90 3.29
CA LEU A 121 -9.32 0.52 3.31
C LEU A 121 -8.30 0.78 4.43
N ILE A 122 -7.15 1.30 4.04
CA ILE A 122 -6.13 1.85 4.95
C ILE A 122 -6.19 3.37 4.82
N ARG A 123 -6.46 4.04 5.93
CA ARG A 123 -6.53 5.50 6.03
C ARG A 123 -5.19 6.05 6.48
N ASP A 124 -4.94 7.31 6.15
CA ASP A 124 -3.73 8.04 6.50
C ASP A 124 -2.45 7.25 6.14
N VAL A 125 -2.50 6.52 5.01
CA VAL A 125 -1.50 5.51 4.62
C VAL A 125 -0.10 6.11 4.46
N HIS A 126 0.00 7.42 4.27
CA HIS A 126 1.25 8.14 4.24
C HIS A 126 1.98 8.21 5.60
N THR A 127 1.28 7.93 6.70
CA THR A 127 1.85 7.95 8.05
C THR A 127 3.03 6.98 8.12
N GLY A 128 4.21 7.47 8.50
CA GLY A 128 5.44 6.68 8.55
C GLY A 128 6.35 6.79 7.31
N LEU A 129 5.92 7.47 6.23
CA LEU A 129 6.80 7.77 5.09
C LEU A 129 7.94 8.74 5.47
N ASP A 130 7.76 9.55 6.50
CA ASP A 130 8.80 10.40 7.10
C ASP A 130 9.93 9.56 7.71
N LYS A 131 9.57 8.51 8.47
CA LYS A 131 10.54 7.55 8.99
C LYS A 131 11.25 6.81 7.87
N LEU A 132 10.54 6.41 6.81
CA LEU A 132 11.14 5.80 5.63
C LEU A 132 12.12 6.77 4.96
N TYR A 133 11.76 8.05 4.83
CA TYR A 133 12.65 9.07 4.29
C TYR A 133 13.95 9.19 5.09
N ASP A 134 13.87 9.24 6.42
CA ASP A 134 15.05 9.34 7.27
C ASP A 134 15.95 8.09 7.12
N GLN A 135 15.36 6.90 7.04
CA GLN A 135 16.08 5.65 6.77
C GLN A 135 16.79 5.68 5.40
N VAL A 136 16.09 6.09 4.34
CA VAL A 136 16.64 6.19 2.98
C VAL A 136 17.79 7.20 2.95
N LYS A 137 17.64 8.34 3.61
CA LYS A 137 18.67 9.39 3.69
C LYS A 137 19.95 8.89 4.37
N GLU A 138 19.82 8.12 5.45
CA GLU A 138 20.97 7.47 6.10
C GLU A 138 21.66 6.50 5.13
N LEU A 139 20.88 5.66 4.43
CA LEU A 139 21.43 4.69 3.47
C LEU A 139 22.13 5.35 2.28
N VAL A 140 21.60 6.43 1.73
CA VAL A 140 22.26 7.21 0.66
C VAL A 140 23.60 7.76 1.15
N SER A 141 23.68 8.23 2.39
CA SER A 141 24.92 8.80 2.94
C SER A 141 26.06 7.77 3.09
N VAL A 142 25.71 6.50 3.29
CA VAL A 142 26.67 5.39 3.47
C VAL A 142 26.96 4.69 2.14
N ASN A 143 26.00 4.65 1.23
CA ASN A 143 26.07 3.96 -0.05
C ASN A 143 26.04 4.96 -1.22
N ASP A 144 27.01 5.86 -1.23
CA ASP A 144 27.15 6.88 -2.28
C ASP A 144 27.20 6.24 -3.68
N GLY A 145 26.43 6.78 -4.60
CA GLY A 145 26.36 6.32 -5.99
C GLY A 145 25.35 5.22 -6.31
N ILE A 146 24.51 4.78 -5.36
CA ILE A 146 23.34 3.94 -5.69
C ILE A 146 22.21 4.84 -6.20
N GLU A 147 21.90 4.71 -7.50
CA GLU A 147 20.93 5.56 -8.20
C GLU A 147 19.52 5.35 -7.66
N GLU A 148 19.13 4.11 -7.36
CA GLU A 148 17.81 3.76 -6.84
C GLU A 148 17.53 4.46 -5.52
N LEU A 149 18.47 4.40 -4.57
CA LEU A 149 18.33 5.07 -3.27
C LEU A 149 18.23 6.59 -3.41
N SER A 150 19.02 7.16 -4.32
CA SER A 150 19.00 8.61 -4.59
C SER A 150 17.66 9.05 -5.18
N ASN A 151 17.11 8.26 -6.13
CA ASN A 151 15.81 8.51 -6.73
C ASN A 151 14.69 8.38 -5.69
N LEU A 152 14.73 7.37 -4.82
CA LEU A 152 13.76 7.22 -3.74
C LEU A 152 13.80 8.39 -2.77
N GLN A 153 15.00 8.84 -2.39
CA GLN A 153 15.16 10.01 -1.52
C GLN A 153 14.48 11.25 -2.10
N LEU A 154 14.67 11.51 -3.40
CA LEU A 154 14.06 12.66 -4.09
C LEU A 154 12.52 12.55 -4.15
N LEU A 155 11.99 11.35 -4.40
CA LEU A 155 10.53 11.11 -4.39
C LEU A 155 9.93 11.39 -3.01
N LEU A 156 10.56 10.86 -1.94
CA LEU A 156 10.12 11.04 -0.57
C LEU A 156 10.33 12.49 -0.06
N GLU A 157 11.36 13.20 -0.52
CA GLU A 157 11.56 14.61 -0.22
C GLU A 157 10.48 15.49 -0.87
N GLY A 158 10.15 15.23 -2.14
CA GLY A 158 9.04 15.90 -2.83
C GLY A 158 7.72 15.69 -2.11
N THR A 159 7.54 14.51 -1.54
CA THR A 159 6.39 14.11 -0.73
C THR A 159 6.30 14.90 0.58
N ASN A 160 7.42 15.06 1.31
CA ASN A 160 7.47 15.85 2.55
C ASN A 160 7.22 17.35 2.32
N ASN A 161 7.67 17.90 1.18
CA ASN A 161 7.47 19.32 0.88
C ASN A 161 6.01 19.68 0.54
N GLN A 162 5.20 18.72 0.07
CA GLN A 162 3.77 18.95 -0.18
C GLN A 162 2.98 19.18 1.12
N ASN A 163 3.38 18.56 2.23
CA ASN A 163 2.77 18.78 3.55
C ASN A 163 2.99 20.20 4.12
N ILE A 164 3.96 20.95 3.59
CA ILE A 164 4.29 22.31 4.06
C ILE A 164 3.44 23.38 3.33
N THR A 165 2.72 23.02 2.26
CA THR A 165 1.92 23.96 1.46
C THR A 165 0.44 23.92 1.85
N LEU A 166 0.12 24.29 3.09
CA LEU A 166 -1.24 24.60 3.52
C LEU A 166 -1.26 26.02 4.11
N HIS A 167 -1.73 26.97 3.30
CA HIS A 167 -2.08 28.34 3.71
C HIS A 167 -3.58 28.55 3.58
#